data_AF-A0A3M0YKJ2-F1
#
_entry.id   AF-A0A3M0YKJ2-F1
#
_cell.length_a   1.000
_cell.length_b   1.000
_cell.length_c   1.000
_cell.angle_alpha   90.00
_cell.angle_beta   90.00
_cell.angle_gamma   90.00
#
_symmetry.space_group_name_H-M   'P 1'
#
loop_
_entity.id
_entity.type
_entity.pdbx_description
1 polymer ?
#
loop_
_entity_poly.entity_id
_entity_poly.type
_entity_poly.pdbx_seq_one_letter_code
_entity_poly.pdbx_strand_id
1 'polypeptide(L)' 'RRYRCVRIVHGKGRRSARQPVLKQKVNGWLRARDEVLAFCSARPHHGGTGALYVLLRRP' A
#
# COMPACT_ATOMS: atom_id res chain seq x y z
N ARG A 1 -11.67 -11.60 -12.48
CA ARG A 1 -12.28 -10.36 -11.94
C ARG A 1 -11.37 -9.18 -12.25
N ARG A 2 -11.89 -8.05 -12.79
CA ARG A 2 -11.12 -6.82 -12.97
C ARG A 2 -11.23 -5.97 -11.70
N TYR A 3 -10.18 -5.94 -10.88
CA TYR A 3 -10.17 -5.14 -9.64
C TYR A 3 -9.85 -3.68 -9.96
N ARG A 4 -10.59 -2.76 -9.33
CA ARG A 4 -10.39 -1.31 -9.46
C ARG A 4 -9.71 -0.71 -8.25
N CYS A 5 -9.93 -1.31 -7.08
CA CYS A 5 -9.26 -0.95 -5.85
C CYS A 5 -8.73 -2.21 -5.20
N VAL A 6 -7.49 -2.16 -4.71
CA VAL A 6 -6.87 -3.24 -3.95
C VAL A 6 -6.36 -2.71 -2.62
N ARG A 7 -6.24 -3.60 -1.64
CA ARG A 7 -5.62 -3.31 -0.35
C ARG A 7 -4.30 -4.06 -0.25
N ILE A 8 -3.21 -3.33 -0.05
CA ILE A 8 -1.89 -3.91 0.17
C ILE A 8 -1.59 -3.84 1.66
N VAL A 9 -1.38 -5.00 2.30
CA VAL A 9 -1.01 -5.08 3.72
C VAL A 9 0.51 -5.30 3.81
N HIS A 10 1.24 -4.27 4.20
CA HIS A 10 2.71 -4.31 4.31
C HIS A 10 3.21 -4.36 5.76
N GLY A 11 2.31 -4.27 6.73
CA GLY A 11 2.62 -4.28 8.17
C GLY A 11 3.27 -2.98 8.65
N LYS A 12 3.31 -2.81 9.98
CA LYS A 12 3.87 -1.60 10.63
C LYS A 12 5.36 -1.71 10.97
N GLY A 13 5.95 -2.90 10.84
CA GLY A 13 7.36 -3.13 11.14
C GLY A 13 7.73 -3.14 12.64
N ARG A 14 6.77 -3.18 13.57
CA ARG A 14 7.02 -3.14 15.04
C ARG A 14 7.91 -4.26 15.60
N ARG A 15 8.06 -5.35 14.86
CA ARG A 15 8.90 -6.52 15.22
C ARG A 15 10.20 -6.61 14.40
N SER A 16 10.48 -5.59 13.60
CA SER A 16 11.72 -5.51 12.83
C SER A 16 12.85 -5.10 13.78
N ALA A 17 13.99 -5.79 13.72
CA ALA A 17 15.21 -5.35 14.40
C ALA A 17 15.78 -4.05 13.82
N ARG A 18 15.29 -3.64 12.63
CA ARG A 18 15.66 -2.42 11.90
C ARG A 18 14.42 -1.56 11.59
N GLN A 19 14.55 -0.52 10.79
CA GLN A 19 13.43 0.32 10.35
C GLN A 19 12.37 -0.44 9.50
N PRO A 20 11.11 0.05 9.43
CA PRO A 20 10.05 -0.54 8.61
C PRO A 20 10.31 -0.41 7.08
N VAL A 21 11.11 -1.33 6.52
CA VAL A 21 11.59 -1.27 5.13
C VAL A 21 10.44 -1.29 4.12
N LEU A 22 9.41 -2.11 4.35
CA LEU A 22 8.30 -2.29 3.40
C LEU A 22 7.48 -1.02 3.20
N LYS A 23 7.34 -0.17 4.23
CA LYS A 23 6.59 1.09 4.12
C LYS A 23 7.23 2.01 3.10
N GLN A 24 8.55 2.17 3.15
CA GLN A 24 9.29 3.02 2.21
C GLN A 24 9.30 2.42 0.81
N LYS A 25 9.56 1.11 0.69
CA LYS A 25 9.61 0.42 -0.60
C LYS A 25 8.29 0.46 -1.34
N VAL A 26 7.17 0.11 -0.69
CA VAL A 26 5.87 0.08 -1.35
C VAL A 26 5.43 1.48 -1.81
N ASN A 27 5.77 2.51 -1.02
CA ASN A 27 5.52 3.91 -1.34
C ASN A 27 6.28 4.36 -2.60
N GLY A 28 7.54 3.91 -2.77
CA GLY A 28 8.31 4.15 -3.99
C GLY A 28 7.75 3.38 -5.19
N TRP A 29 7.52 2.07 -5.03
CA TRP A 29 7.01 1.21 -6.09
C TRP A 29 5.67 1.68 -6.64
N LEU A 30 4.72 2.06 -5.79
CA LEU A 30 3.40 2.51 -6.24
C LEU A 30 3.44 3.84 -7.01
N ARG A 31 4.41 4.72 -6.75
CA ARG A 31 4.58 5.96 -7.55
C ARG A 31 5.17 5.69 -8.92
N ALA A 32 5.95 4.62 -9.08
CA ALA A 32 6.63 4.27 -10.32
C ALA A 32 5.76 3.41 -11.26
N ARG A 33 4.48 3.19 -10.93
CA ARG A 33 3.59 2.28 -11.66
C ARG A 33 2.50 3.08 -12.37
N ASP A 34 2.53 3.07 -13.70
CA ASP A 34 1.57 3.78 -14.54
C ASP A 34 0.13 3.27 -14.37
N GLU A 35 -0.03 2.02 -13.93
CA GLU A 35 -1.34 1.44 -13.64
C GLU A 35 -1.97 1.95 -12.32
N VAL A 36 -1.21 2.65 -11.48
CA VAL A 36 -1.67 3.19 -10.19
C VAL A 36 -2.09 4.65 -10.34
N LEU A 37 -3.37 4.93 -10.09
CA LEU A 37 -3.90 6.30 -10.14
C LEU A 37 -3.70 7.05 -8.82
N ALA A 38 -3.90 6.36 -7.70
CA ALA A 38 -3.76 6.95 -6.37
C ALA A 38 -3.57 5.87 -5.31
N PHE A 39 -2.99 6.23 -4.17
CA PHE A 39 -2.95 5.37 -2.99
C PHE A 39 -2.86 6.17 -1.69
N CYS A 40 -3.40 5.61 -0.61
CA CYS A 40 -3.38 6.23 0.72
C CYS A 40 -3.37 5.14 1.82
N SER A 41 -3.04 5.52 3.06
CA SER A 41 -3.15 4.60 4.20
C SER A 41 -4.58 4.10 4.39
N ALA A 42 -4.71 2.81 4.70
CA ALA A 42 -5.99 2.21 5.00
C ALA A 42 -6.58 2.80 6.30
N ARG A 43 -7.90 2.65 6.47
CA ARG A 43 -8.57 2.97 7.74
C ARG A 43 -8.05 2.06 8.87
N PRO A 44 -8.15 2.45 10.15
CA PRO A 44 -7.67 1.63 11.27
C PRO A 44 -8.18 0.19 11.27
N HIS A 45 -9.49 -0.01 11.06
CA HIS A 45 -10.12 -1.35 10.99
C HIS A 45 -9.67 -2.19 9.77
N HIS A 46 -9.03 -1.57 8.78
CA HIS A 46 -8.45 -2.23 7.62
C HIS A 46 -6.92 -2.33 7.66
N GLY A 47 -6.28 -1.97 8.78
CA GLY A 47 -4.83 -2.10 9.01
C GLY A 47 -4.09 -0.78 9.29
N GLY A 48 -4.75 0.36 9.13
CA GLY A 48 -4.16 1.68 9.39
C GLY A 48 -2.88 1.92 8.59
N THR A 49 -1.87 2.49 9.24
CA THR A 49 -0.54 2.75 8.67
C THR A 49 0.27 1.50 8.27
N GLY A 50 -0.26 0.30 8.53
CA GLY A 50 0.32 -0.97 8.06
C GLY A 50 -0.30 -1.49 6.76
N ALA A 51 -1.23 -0.75 6.16
CA ALA A 51 -1.86 -1.12 4.91
C ALA A 51 -2.18 0.12 4.06
N LEU A 52 -2.36 -0.08 2.76
CA LEU A 52 -2.70 0.94 1.78
C LEU A 52 -3.96 0.54 1.01
N TYR A 53 -4.82 1.50 0.70
CA TYR A 53 -5.71 1.37 -0.45
C TYR A 53 -5.00 1.87 -1.69
N VAL A 54 -5.18 1.17 -2.81
CA VAL A 54 -4.61 1.51 -4.11
C VAL A 54 -5.73 1.52 -5.14
N LEU A 55 -5.88 2.64 -5.84
CA LEU A 55 -6.79 2.81 -6.97
C LEU A 55 -6.03 2.52 -8.26
N LEU A 56 -6.55 1.59 -9.05
CA LEU A 56 -5.98 1.16 -10.31
C LEU A 56 -6.69 1.83 -11.49
N ARG A 57 -5.92 2.11 -12.55
CA ARG A 57 -6.43 2.58 -13.83
C ARG A 57 -7.44 1.57 -14.38
N ARG A 58 -8.50 2.06 -15.03
CA ARG A 58 -9.40 1.15 -15.76
C ARG A 58 -8.58 0.46 -16.85
N PRO A 59 -8.66 -0.88 -16.94
CA PRO A 59 -8.13 -1.59 -18.09
C PRO A 59 -8.93 -1.28 -19.35
#